data_AF-A0A7V6HDW6-F1
#
_entry.id   AF-A0A7V6HDW6-F1
#
_cell.length_a   1.000
_cell.length_b   1.000
_cell.length_c   1.000
_cell.angle_alpha   90.00
_cell.angle_beta   90.00
_cell.angle_gamma   90.00
#
_symmetry.space_group_name_H-M   'P 1'
#
loop_
_entity.id
_entity.type
_entity.pdbx_description
1 polymer ?
#
loop_
_entity_poly.entity_id
_entity_poly.type
_entity_poly.pdbx_seq_one_letter_code
_entity_poly.pdbx_strand_id
1 'polypeptide(L)'
;MKQQSKQWISVCLLLLAAVIWGTAFVAQQVGMEHVGPFTFTFVRNVLAVIALAPLMLLGVGRLKKDADVSDEQFAAEQKTSNRLLWKSGITIGLLLTVAMNTQQIGLLYTTPGKAGFITAFYIVLVPIFLF
;
A
#
# COMPACT_ATOMS: atom_id res chain seq x y z
N MET A 1 7.94 -21.47 -23.99
CA MET A 1 7.84 -20.12 -24.59
C MET A 1 6.80 -19.23 -23.88
N LYS A 2 5.55 -19.66 -23.62
CA LYS A 2 4.54 -18.85 -22.91
C LYS A 2 4.90 -18.45 -21.45
N GLN A 3 5.73 -19.23 -20.76
CA GLN A 3 6.24 -18.89 -19.42
C GLN A 3 7.18 -17.67 -19.47
N GLN A 4 8.06 -17.63 -20.48
CA GLN A 4 9.05 -16.56 -20.66
C GLN A 4 8.36 -15.22 -20.95
N SER A 5 7.35 -15.20 -21.83
CA SER A 5 6.59 -13.98 -22.11
C SER A 5 5.83 -13.44 -20.89
N LYS A 6 5.29 -14.34 -20.04
CA LYS A 6 4.66 -13.94 -18.77
C LYS A 6 5.68 -13.34 -17.80
N GLN A 7 6.89 -13.90 -17.71
CA GLN A 7 7.96 -13.36 -16.87
C GLN A 7 8.37 -11.95 -17.30
N TRP A 8 8.53 -11.68 -18.59
CA TRP A 8 8.83 -10.33 -19.09
C TRP A 8 7.72 -9.33 -18.76
N ILE A 9 6.45 -9.73 -18.87
CA ILE A 9 5.31 -8.89 -18.48
C ILE A 9 5.35 -8.60 -16.98
N SER A 10 5.59 -9.60 -16.13
CA SER A 10 5.73 -9.41 -14.68
C SER A 10 6.86 -8.45 -14.33
N VAL A 11 8.02 -8.60 -14.96
CA VAL A 11 9.17 -7.68 -14.76
C VAL A 11 8.80 -6.26 -15.18
N CYS A 12 8.17 -6.08 -16.35
CA CYS A 12 7.73 -4.76 -16.81
C CYS A 12 6.70 -4.15 -15.85
N LEU A 13 5.75 -4.93 -15.32
CA LEU A 13 4.77 -4.45 -14.34
C LEU A 13 5.44 -4.05 -13.02
N LEU A 14 6.42 -4.84 -12.54
CA LEU A 14 7.17 -4.51 -11.33
C LEU A 14 8.01 -3.24 -11.51
N LEU A 15 8.65 -3.06 -12.66
CA LEU A 15 9.40 -1.84 -12.99
C LEU A 15 8.47 -0.63 -13.05
N LEU A 16 7.31 -0.77 -13.68
CA LEU A 16 6.31 0.29 -13.76
C LEU A 16 5.80 0.66 -12.36
N ALA A 17 5.50 -0.33 -11.52
CA ALA A 17 5.10 -0.10 -10.14
C ALA A 17 6.20 0.62 -9.33
N ALA A 18 7.46 0.23 -9.50
CA ALA A 18 8.61 0.89 -8.86
C ALA A 18 8.77 2.35 -9.30
N VAL A 19 8.58 2.65 -10.59
CA VAL A 19 8.62 4.02 -11.12
C VAL A 19 7.47 4.87 -10.56
N ILE A 20 6.24 4.35 -10.57
CA ILE A 20 5.08 5.05 -9.99
C ILE A 20 5.31 5.34 -8.51
N TRP A 21 5.75 4.33 -7.75
CA TRP A 21 5.97 4.47 -6.32
C TRP A 21 7.12 5.43 -5.98
N GLY A 22 8.25 5.34 -6.71
CA GLY A 22 9.41 6.21 -6.49
C GLY A 22 9.11 7.68 -6.83
N THR A 23 8.42 7.94 -7.95
CA THR A 23 8.03 9.31 -8.34
C THR A 23 6.96 9.89 -7.42
N ALA A 24 6.11 9.05 -6.82
CA ALA A 24 5.10 9.50 -5.86
C ALA A 24 5.70 10.22 -4.65
N PHE A 25 6.90 9.87 -4.16
CA PHE A 25 7.53 10.60 -3.06
C PHE A 25 7.79 12.08 -3.37
N VAL A 26 8.12 12.39 -4.62
CA VAL A 26 8.32 13.78 -5.06
C VAL A 26 6.98 14.52 -5.00
N ALA A 27 5.92 13.91 -5.53
CA ALA A 27 4.57 14.48 -5.49
C ALA A 27 4.05 14.62 -4.04
N GLN A 28 4.38 13.67 -3.16
CA GLN A 28 4.03 13.72 -1.74
C GLN A 28 4.71 14.89 -1.04
N GLN A 29 6.00 15.10 -1.28
CA GLN A 29 6.75 16.18 -0.66
C GLN A 29 6.25 17.54 -1.14
N VAL A 30 6.13 17.74 -2.46
CA VAL A 30 5.63 19.00 -3.03
C VAL A 30 4.18 19.26 -2.60
N GLY A 31 3.32 18.24 -2.64
CA GLY A 31 1.92 18.39 -2.26
C GLY A 31 1.76 18.80 -0.79
N MET A 32 2.49 18.14 0.12
CA MET A 32 2.38 18.44 1.55
C MET A 32 3.05 19.74 1.98
N GLU A 33 4.01 20.26 1.21
CA GLU A 33 4.61 21.58 1.45
C GLU A 33 3.57 22.70 1.32
N HIS A 34 2.57 22.52 0.44
CA HIS A 34 1.52 23.52 0.21
C HIS A 34 0.33 23.40 1.16
N VAL A 35 -0.11 22.19 1.50
CA VAL A 35 -1.35 21.95 2.28
C VAL A 35 -1.11 21.39 3.69
N GLY A 36 0.15 21.11 4.04
CA GLY A 36 0.55 20.45 5.27
C GLY A 36 0.49 18.91 5.21
N PRO A 37 1.24 18.21 6.09
CA PRO A 37 1.39 16.74 6.07
C PRO A 37 0.10 15.98 6.41
N PHE A 38 -0.65 16.48 7.40
CA PHE A 38 -1.90 15.84 7.84
C PHE A 38 -3.00 15.97 6.78
N THR A 39 -3.19 17.16 6.22
CA THR A 39 -4.18 17.42 5.16
C THR A 39 -3.88 16.61 3.92
N PHE A 40 -2.62 16.56 3.49
CA PHE A 40 -2.19 15.77 2.34
C PHE A 40 -2.50 14.28 2.55
N THR A 41 -2.14 13.74 3.71
CA THR A 41 -2.38 12.32 4.05
C THR A 41 -3.88 12.01 4.12
N PHE A 42 -4.68 12.90 4.71
CA PHE A 42 -6.14 12.74 4.78
C PHE A 42 -6.77 12.70 3.39
N VAL A 43 -6.49 13.70 2.53
CA VAL A 43 -7.05 13.76 1.18
C VAL A 43 -6.62 12.55 0.35
N ARG A 44 -5.35 12.16 0.43
CA ARG A 44 -4.83 10.96 -0.23
C ARG A 44 -5.60 9.71 0.18
N ASN A 45 -5.85 9.52 1.48
CA ASN A 45 -6.55 8.36 2.00
C ASN A 45 -8.04 8.37 1.62
N VAL A 46 -8.69 9.54 1.61
CA VAL A 46 -10.07 9.69 1.13
C VAL A 46 -10.16 9.34 -0.36
N LEU A 47 -9.23 9.84 -1.19
CA LEU A 47 -9.17 9.49 -2.61
C LEU A 47 -8.95 7.99 -2.83
N ALA A 48 -8.11 7.34 -2.01
CA ALA A 48 -7.92 5.89 -2.06
C ALA A 48 -9.22 5.13 -1.76
N VAL A 49 -9.97 5.54 -0.74
CA VAL A 49 -11.28 4.95 -0.41
C VAL A 49 -12.27 5.15 -1.56
N ILE A 50 -12.36 6.36 -2.12
CA ILE A 50 -13.27 6.66 -3.24
C ILE A 50 -12.90 5.84 -4.48
N ALA A 51 -11.60 5.70 -4.78
CA ALA A 51 -11.13 4.93 -5.93
C ALA A 51 -11.37 3.41 -5.76
N LEU A 52 -11.24 2.89 -4.55
CA LEU A 52 -11.43 1.46 -4.25
C LEU A 52 -12.90 1.08 -4.02
N ALA A 53 -13.76 2.00 -3.58
CA ALA A 53 -15.15 1.71 -3.28
C ALA A 53 -15.94 1.12 -4.47
N PRO A 54 -15.85 1.64 -5.71
CA PRO A 54 -16.51 1.04 -6.87
C PRO A 54 -16.03 -0.38 -7.15
N LEU A 55 -14.72 -0.65 -6.98
CA LEU A 55 -14.15 -1.97 -7.19
C LEU A 55 -14.66 -2.98 -6.16
N MET A 56 -14.82 -2.58 -4.90
CA MET A 56 -15.41 -3.42 -3.86
C MET A 56 -16.90 -3.70 -4.13
N LEU A 57 -17.66 -2.72 -4.60
CA LEU A 57 -19.09 -2.88 -4.87
C LEU A 57 -19.36 -3.69 -6.16
N LEU A 58 -18.50 -3.58 -7.17
CA LEU A 58 -18.69 -4.22 -8.48
C LEU A 58 -17.91 -5.55 -8.65
N GLY A 59 -16.83 -5.76 -7.87
CA GLY A 59 -15.82 -6.80 -8.14
C GLY A 59 -15.83 -8.04 -7.24
N VAL A 60 -16.57 -8.05 -6.13
CA VAL A 60 -16.55 -9.18 -5.16
C VAL A 60 -17.12 -10.48 -5.76
N GLY A 61 -17.94 -10.39 -6.81
CA GLY A 61 -18.46 -11.57 -7.52
C GLY A 61 -17.54 -12.21 -8.58
N ARG A 62 -16.43 -11.57 -8.97
CA ARG A 62 -15.63 -12.00 -10.15
C ARG A 62 -14.13 -12.19 -9.92
N LEU A 63 -13.56 -11.68 -8.82
CA LEU A 63 -12.11 -11.75 -8.57
C LEU A 63 -11.66 -13.01 -7.80
N LYS A 64 -12.59 -13.84 -7.31
CA LYS A 64 -12.27 -15.05 -6.53
C LYS A 64 -11.58 -16.20 -7.30
N LYS A 65 -11.28 -16.04 -8.60
CA LYS A 65 -10.91 -17.18 -9.45
C LYS A 65 -9.42 -17.30 -9.80
N ASP A 66 -8.60 -16.26 -9.66
CA ASP A 66 -7.22 -16.28 -10.20
C ASP A 66 -6.19 -15.47 -9.36
N ALA A 67 -6.29 -15.51 -8.03
CA ALA A 67 -5.29 -14.90 -7.14
C ALA A 67 -4.53 -15.96 -6.31
N ASP A 68 -3.80 -16.83 -7.00
CA ASP A 68 -2.78 -17.73 -6.42
C ASP A 68 -1.54 -16.92 -5.99
N VAL A 69 -1.72 -16.03 -5.02
CA VAL A 69 -0.66 -15.35 -4.27
C VAL A 69 -1.09 -15.33 -2.81
N SER A 70 -0.60 -16.31 -2.03
CA SER A 70 -0.75 -16.37 -0.57
C SER A 70 -2.21 -16.33 -0.06
N ASP A 71 -3.05 -17.19 -0.62
CA ASP A 71 -4.45 -17.40 -0.22
C ASP A 71 -4.63 -17.83 1.25
N GLU A 72 -3.59 -18.34 1.92
CA GLU A 72 -3.72 -18.83 3.30
C GLU A 72 -3.94 -17.71 4.34
N GLN A 73 -3.50 -16.46 4.07
CA GLN A 73 -3.71 -15.34 5.00
C GLN A 73 -5.01 -14.56 4.73
N PHE A 74 -5.43 -14.45 3.47
CA PHE A 74 -6.70 -13.76 3.12
C PHE A 74 -7.93 -14.67 3.23
N ALA A 75 -7.80 -15.98 3.01
CA ALA A 75 -8.92 -16.92 3.10
C ALA A 75 -9.27 -17.33 4.54
N ALA A 76 -8.28 -17.34 5.45
CA ALA A 76 -8.52 -17.63 6.87
C ALA A 76 -9.42 -16.57 7.55
N GLU A 77 -9.42 -15.33 7.03
CA GLU A 77 -10.16 -14.22 7.61
C GLU A 77 -11.62 -14.12 7.12
N GLN A 78 -11.98 -14.80 6.02
CA GLN A 78 -13.33 -14.69 5.45
C GLN A 78 -14.42 -15.42 6.26
N LYS A 79 -14.03 -16.26 7.22
CA LYS A 79 -14.95 -16.95 8.15
C LYS A 79 -14.99 -16.31 9.53
N THR A 80 -14.64 -15.03 9.61
CA THR A 80 -14.54 -14.30 10.86
C THR A 80 -15.79 -13.45 11.08
N SER A 81 -16.35 -13.49 12.30
CA SER A 81 -17.51 -12.69 12.70
C SER A 81 -17.37 -11.23 12.25
N ASN A 82 -18.40 -10.65 11.61
CA ASN A 82 -18.41 -9.24 11.16
C ASN A 82 -17.91 -8.26 12.24
N ARG A 83 -18.14 -8.57 13.52
CA ARG A 83 -17.68 -7.76 14.65
C ARG A 83 -16.17 -7.81 14.85
N LEU A 84 -15.53 -8.95 14.62
CA LEU A 84 -14.08 -9.10 14.70
C LEU A 84 -13.41 -8.45 13.49
N LEU A 85 -13.98 -8.58 12.28
CA LEU A 85 -13.50 -7.86 11.09
C LEU A 85 -13.49 -6.34 11.29
N TRP A 86 -14.59 -5.77 11.82
CA TRP A 86 -14.65 -4.34 12.11
C TRP A 86 -13.67 -3.92 13.21
N LYS A 87 -13.54 -4.71 14.30
CA LYS A 87 -12.58 -4.41 15.37
C LYS A 87 -11.14 -4.43 14.86
N SER A 88 -10.75 -5.49 14.14
CA SER A 88 -9.41 -5.61 13.56
C SER A 88 -9.15 -4.51 12.54
N GLY A 89 -10.13 -4.23 11.66
CA GLY A 89 -10.03 -3.17 10.65
C GLY A 89 -9.85 -1.78 11.24
N ILE A 90 -10.62 -1.42 12.28
CA ILE A 90 -10.46 -0.14 12.98
C ILE A 90 -9.10 -0.07 13.69
N THR A 91 -8.66 -1.16 14.32
CA THR A 91 -7.40 -1.20 15.07
C THR A 91 -6.20 -1.04 14.14
N ILE A 92 -6.15 -1.80 13.05
CA ILE A 92 -5.10 -1.70 12.03
C ILE A 92 -5.18 -0.35 11.32
N GLY A 93 -6.36 0.15 11.00
CA GLY A 93 -6.56 1.46 10.38
C GLY A 93 -6.03 2.60 11.23
N LEU A 94 -6.25 2.57 12.54
CA LEU A 94 -5.70 3.57 13.46
C LEU A 94 -4.17 3.50 13.52
N LEU A 95 -3.61 2.29 13.64
CA LEU A 95 -2.16 2.08 13.66
C LEU A 95 -1.49 2.56 12.35
N LEU A 96 -2.08 2.21 11.21
CA LEU A 96 -1.62 2.68 9.89
C LEU A 96 -1.72 4.20 9.77
N THR A 97 -2.79 4.82 10.29
CA THR A 97 -2.93 6.28 10.27
C THR A 97 -1.80 6.95 11.02
N VAL A 98 -1.44 6.46 12.22
CA VAL A 98 -0.30 6.97 12.97
C VAL A 98 1.00 6.77 12.20
N ALA A 99 1.26 5.54 11.72
CA ALA A 99 2.47 5.21 10.97
C ALA A 99 2.65 6.07 9.70
N MET A 100 1.58 6.27 8.93
CA MET A 100 1.59 7.08 7.71
C MET A 100 1.84 8.55 8.01
N ASN A 101 1.22 9.12 9.06
CA ASN A 101 1.48 10.51 9.43
C ASN A 101 2.91 10.70 9.94
N THR A 102 3.44 9.76 10.73
CA THR A 102 4.85 9.78 11.15
C THR A 102 5.78 9.72 9.94
N GLN A 103 5.50 8.85 8.96
CA GLN A 103 6.27 8.78 7.72
C GLN A 103 6.18 10.08 6.91
N GLN A 104 4.99 10.65 6.77
CA GLN A 104 4.76 11.89 6.03
C GLN A 104 5.47 13.08 6.68
N ILE A 105 5.48 13.17 8.02
CA ILE A 105 6.27 14.15 8.76
C ILE A 105 7.77 13.91 8.54
N GLY A 106 8.23 12.66 8.59
CA GLY A 106 9.62 12.31 8.27
C GLY A 106 10.05 12.79 6.89
N LEU A 107 9.13 12.75 5.92
CA LEU A 107 9.34 13.21 4.55
C LEU A 107 9.54 14.75 4.45
N LEU A 108 9.14 15.54 5.46
CA LEU A 108 9.34 17.00 5.47
C LEU A 108 10.80 17.35 5.78
N TYR A 109 11.45 16.52 6.60
CA TYR A 109 12.80 16.75 7.09
C TYR A 109 13.88 16.12 6.21
N THR A 110 13.48 15.37 5.18
CA THR A 110 14.40 14.65 4.30
C THR A 110 14.05 14.90 2.83
N THR A 111 14.99 14.58 1.94
CA THR A 111 14.74 14.65 0.50
C THR A 111 14.04 13.38 0.01
N PRO A 112 13.30 13.39 -1.11
CA PRO A 112 12.59 12.20 -1.60
C PRO A 112 13.53 11.01 -1.84
N GLY A 113 14.75 11.28 -2.33
CA GLY A 113 15.77 10.24 -2.56
C GLY A 113 16.26 9.58 -1.27
N LYS A 114 16.55 10.36 -0.23
CA LYS A 114 16.94 9.83 1.09
C LYS A 114 15.78 9.09 1.78
N ALA A 115 14.54 9.59 1.66
CA ALA A 115 13.36 8.91 2.18
C ALA A 115 13.10 7.57 1.48
N GLY A 116 13.21 7.54 0.16
CA GLY A 116 13.13 6.32 -0.65
C GLY A 116 14.20 5.30 -0.26
N PHE A 117 15.43 5.76 -0.01
CA PHE A 117 16.51 4.90 0.48
C PHE A 117 16.22 4.35 1.89
N ILE A 118 15.78 5.20 2.82
CA ILE A 118 15.44 4.78 4.19
C ILE A 118 14.31 3.76 4.18
N THR A 119 13.29 3.98 3.36
CA THR A 119 12.17 3.04 3.22
C THR A 119 12.65 1.71 2.63
N ALA A 120 13.50 1.70 1.60
CA ALA A 120 14.02 0.45 1.02
C ALA A 120 14.74 -0.48 2.02
N PHE A 121 15.26 0.03 3.15
CA PHE A 121 15.82 -0.82 4.20
C PHE A 121 14.82 -1.80 4.82
N TYR A 122 13.50 -1.56 4.71
CA TYR A 122 12.51 -2.53 5.20
C TYR A 122 12.69 -3.90 4.53
N ILE A 123 13.24 -3.97 3.32
CA ILE A 123 13.54 -5.23 2.60
C ILE A 123 14.49 -6.12 3.42
N VAL A 124 15.43 -5.52 4.16
CA VAL A 124 16.35 -6.25 5.05
C VAL A 124 15.67 -6.61 6.37
N LEU A 125 14.76 -5.77 6.86
CA LEU A 125 14.07 -5.97 8.14
C LEU A 125 12.95 -7.03 8.06
N VAL A 126 12.24 -7.15 6.94
CA VAL A 126 11.15 -8.11 6.74
C VAL A 126 11.56 -9.54 7.11
N PRO A 127 12.65 -10.12 6.57
CA PRO A 127 13.05 -11.48 6.94
C PRO A 127 13.38 -11.58 8.43
N ILE A 128 14.03 -10.58 9.02
CA ILE A 128 14.42 -10.60 10.46
C ILE A 128 13.20 -10.68 11.38
N PHE A 129 12.10 -10.00 11.06
CA PHE A 129 10.87 -10.06 11.85
C PHE A 129 9.98 -11.27 11.55
N LEU A 130 10.21 -11.94 10.41
CA LEU A 130 9.43 -13.10 9.98
C LEU A 130 10.00 -14.43 10.53
N PHE A 131 11.29 -14.45 10.89
CA PHE A 131 11.93 -15.55 11.61
C PHE A 131 11.73 -15.43 13.13
#